data_AF-A0A6I6DPV0-F1
#
_entry.id   AF-A0A6I6DPV0-F1
#
_cell.length_a   1.000
_cell.length_b   1.000
_cell.length_c   1.000
_cell.angle_alpha   90.00
_cell.angle_beta   90.00
_cell.angle_gamma   90.00
#
_symmetry.space_group_name_H-M   'P 1'
#
loop_
_entity.id
_entity.type
_entity.pdbx_description
1 polymer ?
#
loop_
_entity_poly.entity_id
_entity_poly.type
_entity_poly.pdbx_seq_one_letter_code
_entity_poly.pdbx_strand_id
1 'polypeptide(L)' 'MTREEAINKLKILQSLGDKEIAHCNADDVICDLLKALGYEDVVKEYDEIDKWYA' A
#
# COMPACT_ATOMS: atom_id res chain seq x y z
N MET A 1 -9.73 5.98 -3.46
CA MET A 1 -8.61 6.65 -2.77
C MET A 1 -8.10 7.79 -3.64
N THR A 2 -7.92 8.98 -3.08
CA THR A 2 -7.21 10.09 -3.74
C THR A 2 -5.72 10.08 -3.38
N ARG A 3 -4.90 10.81 -4.13
CA ARG A 3 -3.48 11.00 -3.83
C ARG A 3 -3.27 11.58 -2.42
N GLU A 4 -4.09 12.54 -2.02
CA GLU A 4 -3.95 13.21 -0.72
C GLU A 4 -4.28 12.27 0.45
N GLU A 5 -5.34 11.46 0.31
CA GLU A 5 -5.67 10.41 1.28
C GLU A 5 -4.55 9.39 1.43
N ALA A 6 -3.97 8.93 0.31
CA ALA A 6 -2.85 7.99 0.33
C ALA A 6 -1.63 8.58 1.04
N ILE A 7 -1.26 9.83 0.75
CA ILE A 7 -0.13 10.51 1.43
C ILE A 7 -0.39 10.63 2.93
N ASN A 8 -1.60 10.98 3.34
CA ASN A 8 -1.94 11.10 4.77
C ASN A 8 -1.87 9.75 5.48
N LYS A 9 -2.38 8.68 4.86
CA LYS A 9 -2.24 7.31 5.41
C LYS A 9 -0.78 6.89 5.52
N LEU A 10 0.04 7.11 4.49
CA LEU A 10 1.47 6.78 4.51
C LEU A 10 2.23 7.53 5.61
N LYS A 11 1.90 8.81 5.86
CA LYS A 11 2.50 9.58 6.97
C LYS A 11 2.17 8.99 8.34
N ILE A 12 0.95 8.49 8.53
CA ILE A 12 0.56 7.78 9.76
C ILE A 12 1.39 6.51 9.91
N LEU A 13 1.56 5.73 8.84
CA LEU A 13 2.33 4.49 8.87
C LEU A 13 3.82 4.71 9.15
N GLN A 14 4.40 5.84 8.73
CA GLN A 14 5.79 6.20 9.09
C GLN A 14 6.01 6.33 10.61
N SER A 15 4.94 6.49 11.39
CA SER A 15 5.00 6.62 12.84
C SER A 15 4.76 5.29 13.58
N LEU A 16 4.48 4.19 12.87
CA LEU A 16 4.37 2.86 13.47
C LEU A 16 5.76 2.36 13.88
N GLY A 17 5.88 1.93 15.12
CA GLY A 17 7.13 1.34 15.65
C GLY A 17 7.41 -0.05 15.05
N ASP A 18 6.37 -0.76 14.65
CA ASP A 18 6.48 -2.06 13.99
C ASP A 18 6.64 -1.86 12.48
N LYS A 19 7.84 -2.14 11.98
CA LYS A 19 8.19 -1.95 10.57
C LYS A 19 7.52 -2.95 9.65
N GLU A 20 7.34 -4.19 10.09
CA GLU A 20 6.71 -5.24 9.30
C GLU A 20 5.25 -4.86 9.04
N ILE A 21 4.53 -4.47 10.11
CA ILE A 21 3.15 -4.01 10.02
C ILE A 21 3.05 -2.70 9.22
N ALA A 22 3.98 -1.76 9.44
CA ALA A 22 4.00 -0.49 8.71
C ALA A 22 4.14 -0.71 7.19
N HIS A 23 5.03 -1.61 6.77
CA HIS A 23 5.25 -1.94 5.37
C HIS A 23 4.08 -2.71 4.77
N CYS A 24 3.56 -3.73 5.45
CA CYS A 24 2.38 -4.47 4.98
C CYS A 24 1.19 -3.52 4.74
N ASN A 25 0.94 -2.60 5.67
CA ASN A 25 -0.13 -1.61 5.52
C ASN A 25 0.18 -0.57 4.43
N ALA A 26 1.44 -0.26 4.18
CA ALA A 26 1.84 0.69 3.14
C ALA A 26 1.59 0.11 1.74
N ASP A 27 1.86 -1.18 1.55
CA ASP A 27 1.57 -1.89 0.30
C ASP A 27 0.08 -1.85 -0.02
N ASP A 28 -0.78 -2.10 0.98
CA ASP A 28 -2.23 -2.01 0.81
C ASP A 28 -2.67 -0.58 0.41
N VAL A 29 -2.11 0.45 1.05
CA VAL A 29 -2.42 1.86 0.72
C VAL A 29 -2.01 2.22 -0.71
N ILE A 30 -0.87 1.70 -1.19
CA ILE A 30 -0.40 1.93 -2.56
C ILE A 30 -1.28 1.17 -3.55
N CYS A 31 -1.62 -0.09 -3.27
CA CYS A 31 -2.51 -0.90 -4.10
C CYS A 31 -3.89 -0.24 -4.27
N ASP A 32 -4.47 0.28 -3.19
CA ASP A 32 -5.75 1.00 -3.23
C ASP A 32 -5.68 2.30 -4.04
N LEU A 33 -4.54 3.01 -3.99
CA LEU A 33 -4.32 4.20 -4.83
C LEU A 33 -4.23 3.81 -6.31
N LEU A 34 -3.46 2.77 -6.64
CA LEU A 34 -3.28 2.29 -8.02
C LEU A 34 -4.59 1.79 -8.63
N LYS A 35 -5.38 1.03 -7.87
CA LYS A 35 -6.75 0.64 -8.25
C LYS A 35 -7.62 1.85 -8.55
N ALA A 36 -7.59 2.88 -7.69
CA ALA A 36 -8.37 4.10 -7.89
C ALA A 36 -7.92 4.93 -9.10
N LEU A 37 -6.66 4.78 -9.53
CA LEU A 37 -6.12 5.41 -10.75
C LEU A 37 -6.38 4.59 -12.03
N GLY A 38 -6.98 3.40 -11.91
CA GLY A 38 -7.32 2.53 -13.05
C GLY A 38 -6.29 1.43 -13.36
N TYR A 39 -5.28 1.23 -12.51
CA TYR A 39 -4.24 0.19 -12.68
C TYR A 39 -4.60 -1.11 -11.94
N GLU A 40 -5.87 -1.52 -11.97
CA GLU A 40 -6.33 -2.71 -11.25
C GLU A 40 -5.67 -4.00 -11.78
N ASP A 41 -5.39 -4.07 -13.07
CA ASP A 41 -4.65 -5.15 -13.73
C ASP A 41 -3.25 -5.33 -13.15
N VAL A 42 -2.50 -4.23 -12.98
CA VAL A 42 -1.16 -4.26 -12.38
C VAL A 42 -1.23 -4.70 -10.92
N VAL A 43 -2.23 -4.23 -10.17
CA VAL A 43 -2.39 -4.61 -8.76
C VAL A 43 -2.76 -6.09 -8.61
N LYS A 44 -3.52 -6.67 -9.55
CA LYS A 44 -3.78 -8.12 -9.56
C LYS A 44 -2.50 -8.93 -9.70
N GLU A 45 -1.65 -8.60 -10.67
CA GLU A 45 -0.38 -9.30 -10.86
C GLU A 45 0.57 -9.09 -9.67
N TYR A 46 0.51 -7.93 -9.01
CA TYR A 46 1.28 -7.67 -7.79
C TYR A 46 0.80 -8.52 -6.60
N ASP A 47 -0.51 -8.72 -6.42
CA ASP A 47 -1.09 -9.47 -5.31
C ASP A 47 -0.81 -10.98 -5.39
N GLU A 48 -0.53 -11.50 -6.59
CA GLU A 48 -0.10 -12.89 -6.82
C GLU A 48 1.36 -13.16 -6.40
N ILE A 49 2.15 -12.11 -6.12
CA ILE A 49 3.52 -12.26 -5.62
C ILE A 49 3.45 -12.53 -4.12
N ASP A 50 4.06 -13.64 -3.68
CA ASP A 50 4.17 -13.95 -2.25
C ASP A 50 4.76 -12.75 -1.49
N LYS A 51 3.99 -12.25 -0.51
CA LYS A 51 4.41 -11.13 0.33
C LYS A 51 5.71 -11.52 1.05
N TRP A 52 6.77 -10.75 0.80
CA TRP A 52 8.03 -10.92 1.54
C TRP A 52 7.88 -10.24 2.91
N TYR A 53 7.83 -11.06 3.97
CA TYR A 53 8.08 -10.62 5.34
C TYR A 53 9.61 -10.58 5.58
N ALA A 54 10.19 -9.37 5.57
CA ALA A 54 11.63 -9.15 5.71
C ALA A 54 12.12 -9.26 7.15
#